data_AF-A0A8S3JWF9-F1
#
_entry.id   AF-A0A8S3JWF9-F1
#
_cell.length_a   1.000
_cell.length_b   1.000
_cell.length_c   1.000
_cell.angle_alpha   90.00
_cell.angle_beta   90.00
_cell.angle_gamma   90.00
#
_symmetry.space_group_name_H-M   'P 1'
#
loop_
_entity.id
_entity.type
_entity.pdbx_description
1 polymer ?
#
loop_
_entity_poly.entity_id
_entity_poly.type
_entity_poly.pdbx_seq_one_letter_code
_entity_poly.pdbx_strand_id
1 'polypeptide(L)'
;MSKTIDENYEIQTKIHLDNDRWHQIFFHRASDHHLELIIDSNEYYLLSSIYFLDKIYIGHPPNIHFANPISTIQACFASLTLNSRSINLREYIKPNSPIRNDCFLDSQCPLRQCKNTGTCLDRIQCNCQHTSFEGQFCTNLKIGYSFDDFTSGLIFDQPFNQEKPFSTYKLTFGIMTTIKKAEIIRINDQIVLELY
;
A
#
# COMPACT_ATOMS: atom_id res chain seq x y z
N MET A 1 33.80 10.73 -35.84
CA MET A 1 32.38 10.93 -35.51
C MET A 1 32.30 11.24 -34.03
N SER A 2 31.89 12.47 -33.72
CA SER A 2 31.82 13.00 -32.36
C SER A 2 30.87 12.15 -31.51
N LYS A 3 31.34 11.67 -30.35
CA LYS A 3 30.47 11.15 -29.30
C LYS A 3 29.68 12.34 -28.77
N THR A 4 28.42 12.46 -29.16
CA THR A 4 27.49 13.39 -28.52
C THR A 4 27.42 12.98 -27.05
N ILE A 5 27.75 13.91 -26.17
CA ILE A 5 27.59 13.75 -24.73
C ILE A 5 26.09 13.69 -24.49
N ASP A 6 25.60 12.63 -23.82
CA ASP A 6 24.20 12.52 -23.42
C ASP A 6 23.90 13.63 -22.40
N GLU A 7 23.48 14.80 -22.88
CA GLU A 7 22.99 15.87 -22.03
C GLU A 7 21.65 15.46 -21.43
N ASN A 8 21.59 15.39 -20.10
CA ASN A 8 20.34 15.16 -19.38
C ASN A 8 19.59 16.50 -19.27
N TYR A 9 18.39 16.57 -19.84
CA TYR A 9 17.48 17.69 -19.64
C TYR A 9 16.51 17.37 -18.50
N GLU A 10 16.50 18.22 -17.48
CA GLU A 10 15.54 18.14 -16.37
C GLU A 10 14.42 19.16 -16.58
N ILE A 11 13.17 18.69 -16.58
CA ILE A 11 11.99 19.55 -16.64
C ILE A 11 11.38 19.62 -15.23
N GLN A 12 11.43 20.79 -14.61
CA GLN A 12 10.78 21.00 -13.32
C GLN A 12 9.27 21.17 -13.51
N THR A 13 8.50 20.26 -12.91
CA THR A 13 7.04 20.28 -12.97
C THR A 13 6.46 20.94 -11.72
N LYS A 14 5.26 21.50 -11.84
CA LYS A 14 4.48 21.96 -10.67
C LYS A 14 3.57 20.85 -10.11
N ILE A 15 3.54 19.68 -10.76
CA ILE A 15 2.69 18.55 -10.39
C ILE A 15 3.51 17.52 -9.62
N HIS A 16 3.01 17.17 -8.45
CA HIS A 16 3.46 16.04 -7.66
C HIS A 16 2.88 14.74 -8.23
N LEU A 17 3.73 13.88 -8.77
CA LEU A 17 3.36 12.55 -9.29
C LEU A 17 3.35 11.46 -8.20
N ASP A 18 3.91 11.75 -7.03
CA ASP A 18 4.07 10.89 -5.86
C ASP A 18 2.82 10.89 -4.94
N ASN A 19 1.63 10.92 -5.54
CA ASN A 19 0.38 11.16 -4.81
C ASN A 19 -0.61 9.97 -4.87
N ASP A 20 -0.15 8.78 -5.26
CA ASP A 20 -0.94 7.55 -5.42
C ASP A 20 -2.14 7.66 -6.40
N ARG A 21 -2.15 8.66 -7.30
CA ARG A 21 -3.18 8.81 -8.34
C ARG A 21 -2.62 8.58 -9.73
N TRP A 22 -3.53 8.25 -10.64
CA TRP A 22 -3.22 8.18 -12.07
C TRP A 22 -2.97 9.57 -12.63
N HIS A 23 -1.88 9.69 -13.38
CA HIS A 23 -1.54 10.86 -14.16
C HIS A 23 -1.40 10.48 -15.63
N GLN A 24 -1.91 11.32 -16.53
CA GLN A 24 -1.73 11.15 -17.96
C GLN A 24 -0.49 11.93 -18.40
N ILE A 25 0.50 11.24 -18.95
CA ILE A 25 1.75 11.86 -19.42
C ILE A 25 1.83 11.70 -20.94
N PHE A 26 1.98 12.81 -21.63
CA PHE A 26 2.12 12.87 -23.08
C PHE A 26 3.42 13.56 -23.46
N PHE A 27 4.22 12.91 -24.30
CA PHE A 27 5.43 13.48 -24.89
C PHE A 27 5.22 13.63 -26.38
N HIS A 28 5.42 14.83 -26.89
CA HIS A 28 5.36 15.11 -28.32
C HIS A 28 6.57 15.93 -28.75
N ARG A 29 7.33 15.38 -29.69
CA ARG A 29 8.40 16.12 -30.35
C ARG A 29 7.81 16.84 -31.56
N ALA A 30 7.52 18.12 -31.40
CA ALA A 30 6.99 18.96 -32.47
C ALA A 30 8.05 19.26 -33.54
N SER A 31 9.34 19.37 -33.16
CA SER A 31 10.47 19.51 -34.08
C SER A 31 11.78 19.02 -33.45
N ASP A 32 12.90 19.10 -34.19
CA ASP A 32 14.23 18.76 -33.68
C ASP A 32 14.67 19.62 -32.49
N HIS A 33 14.08 20.81 -32.32
CA HIS A 33 14.41 21.77 -31.27
C HIS A 33 13.23 22.07 -30.34
N HIS A 34 12.13 21.31 -30.44
CA HIS A 34 10.92 21.58 -29.66
C HIS A 34 10.29 20.27 -29.18
N LEU A 35 10.32 20.07 -27.86
CA LEU A 35 9.63 18.99 -27.17
C LEU A 35 8.55 19.56 -26.26
N GLU A 36 7.38 18.97 -26.37
CA GLU A 36 6.19 19.26 -25.58
C GLU A 36 5.98 18.08 -24.62
N LEU A 37 5.87 18.40 -23.33
CA LEU A 37 5.48 17.49 -22.27
C LEU A 37 4.17 18.00 -21.67
N ILE A 38 3.13 17.18 -21.72
CA ILE A 38 1.85 17.47 -21.10
C ILE A 38 1.62 16.46 -20.00
N ILE A 39 1.40 16.96 -18.78
CA ILE A 39 1.04 16.14 -17.61
C ILE A 39 -0.36 16.56 -17.17
N ASP A 40 -1.31 15.64 -17.32
CA ASP A 40 -2.75 15.84 -17.22
C ASP A 40 -3.26 16.97 -18.15
N SER A 41 -3.27 18.21 -17.65
CA SER A 41 -3.67 19.41 -18.40
C SER A 41 -2.62 20.53 -18.30
N ASN A 42 -1.42 20.22 -17.80
CA ASN A 42 -0.35 21.20 -17.64
C ASN A 42 0.72 20.94 -18.69
N GLU A 43 1.06 21.99 -19.43
CA GLU A 43 1.98 21.94 -20.55
C GLU A 43 3.35 22.48 -20.15
N TYR A 44 4.40 21.80 -20.61
CA TYR A 44 5.79 22.13 -20.40
C TYR A 44 6.53 22.02 -21.73
N TYR A 45 7.43 22.96 -21.99
CA TYR A 45 8.14 23.07 -23.25
C TYR A 45 9.65 23.05 -23.03
N LEU A 46 10.35 22.26 -23.84
CA LEU A 46 11.81 22.23 -23.89
C LEU A 46 12.27 22.64 -25.30
N LEU A 47 12.95 23.77 -25.37
CA LEU A 47 13.47 24.37 -26.61
C LEU A 47 14.97 24.05 -26.79
N SER A 48 15.27 22.76 -26.91
CA SER A 48 16.63 22.24 -27.06
C SER A 48 16.68 21.23 -28.19
N SER A 49 17.86 21.05 -28.80
CA SER A 49 18.11 20.01 -29.79
C SER A 49 18.01 18.63 -29.14
N ILE A 50 16.95 17.88 -29.45
CA ILE A 50 16.75 16.52 -28.92
C ILE A 50 16.86 15.55 -30.07
N TYR A 51 17.73 14.55 -29.93
CA TYR A 51 17.85 13.44 -30.86
C TYR A 51 17.24 12.20 -30.19
N PHE A 52 16.08 11.75 -30.68
CA PHE A 52 15.55 10.45 -30.25
C PHE A 52 16.44 9.35 -30.82
N LEU A 53 17.21 8.70 -29.95
CA LEU A 53 17.94 7.48 -30.27
C LEU A 53 16.97 6.28 -30.35
N ASP A 54 17.41 5.20 -30.98
CA ASP A 54 16.59 4.04 -31.38
C ASP A 54 15.92 3.26 -30.24
N LYS A 55 16.18 3.60 -28.97
CA LYS A 55 15.76 2.83 -27.80
C LYS A 55 15.07 3.70 -26.76
N ILE A 56 13.92 3.21 -26.29
CA ILE A 56 13.18 3.79 -25.17
C ILE A 56 13.29 2.82 -24.00
N TYR A 57 13.66 3.35 -22.83
CA TYR A 57 13.69 2.60 -21.58
C TYR A 57 12.55 3.07 -20.67
N ILE A 58 11.79 2.13 -20.12
CA ILE A 58 10.81 2.41 -19.07
C ILE A 58 11.40 1.90 -17.76
N GLY A 59 11.51 2.79 -16.78
CA GLY A 59 12.26 2.54 -15.55
C GLY A 59 13.76 2.71 -15.74
N HIS A 60 14.56 1.85 -15.12
CA HIS A 60 16.02 1.98 -15.17
C HIS A 60 16.60 1.30 -16.42
N PRO A 61 17.60 1.91 -17.11
CA PRO A 61 18.33 1.22 -18.17
C PRO A 61 19.18 0.08 -17.59
N PRO A 62 19.30 -1.07 -18.28
CA PRO A 62 20.26 -2.10 -17.90
C PRO A 62 21.70 -1.62 -18.15
N ASN A 63 22.59 -1.82 -17.18
CA ASN A 63 24.06 -1.58 -17.25
C ASN A 63 24.58 -0.15 -17.13
N ILE A 64 23.90 0.76 -16.42
CA ILE A 64 24.58 2.01 -16.00
C ILE A 64 25.13 1.84 -14.59
N HIS A 65 26.45 1.72 -14.48
CA HIS A 65 27.18 1.76 -13.20
C HIS A 65 27.15 3.20 -12.66
N PHE A 66 26.03 3.62 -12.07
CA PHE A 66 26.01 4.82 -11.24
C PHE A 66 26.46 4.46 -9.83
N ALA A 67 27.40 5.25 -9.28
CA ALA A 67 27.95 5.08 -7.95
C ALA A 67 26.96 5.38 -6.80
N ASN A 68 25.70 5.70 -7.12
CA ASN A 68 24.64 5.97 -6.15
C ASN A 68 23.46 5.01 -6.40
N PRO A 69 22.85 4.44 -5.35
CA PRO A 69 21.65 3.63 -5.47
C PRO A 69 20.48 4.54 -5.84
N ILE A 70 20.29 4.78 -7.13
CA ILE A 70 19.10 5.48 -7.64
C ILE A 70 17.92 4.54 -7.40
N SER A 71 16.93 5.04 -6.66
CA SER A 71 15.70 4.36 -6.27
C SER A 71 15.09 3.59 -7.44
N THR A 72 14.95 2.27 -7.30
CA THR A 72 14.14 1.44 -8.18
C THR A 72 12.73 2.02 -8.23
N ILE A 73 12.24 2.35 -9.42
CA ILE A 73 10.90 2.92 -9.58
C ILE A 73 9.83 1.90 -9.13
N GLN A 74 9.03 2.26 -8.14
CA GLN A 74 7.83 1.52 -7.73
C GLN A 74 6.61 2.26 -8.27
N ALA A 75 6.25 1.96 -9.51
CA ALA A 75 5.15 2.64 -10.20
C ALA A 75 4.35 1.66 -11.06
N CYS A 76 3.13 2.07 -11.38
CA CYS A 76 2.33 1.43 -12.41
C CYS A 76 2.44 2.17 -13.74
N PHE A 77 2.41 1.40 -14.82
CA PHE A 77 2.24 1.93 -16.17
C PHE A 77 1.01 1.29 -16.81
N ALA A 78 0.18 2.10 -17.47
CA ALA A 78 -0.97 1.64 -18.22
C ALA A 78 -1.11 2.44 -19.51
N SER A 79 -1.83 1.88 -20.49
CA SER A 79 -2.23 2.58 -21.72
C SER A 79 -1.05 3.18 -22.52
N LEU A 80 0.10 2.52 -22.52
CA LEU A 80 1.26 2.98 -23.28
C LEU A 80 0.95 2.93 -24.78
N THR A 81 1.07 4.08 -25.43
CA THR A 81 0.94 4.21 -26.88
C THR A 81 2.15 4.91 -27.47
N LEU A 82 2.54 4.50 -28.68
CA LEU A 82 3.58 5.16 -29.46
C LEU A 82 3.00 5.45 -30.85
N ASN A 83 2.98 6.71 -31.27
CA ASN A 83 2.38 7.13 -32.55
C ASN A 83 0.95 6.57 -32.73
N SER A 84 0.13 6.67 -31.67
CA SER A 84 -1.26 6.16 -31.62
C SER A 84 -1.41 4.64 -31.71
N ARG A 85 -0.32 3.86 -31.60
CA ARG A 85 -0.38 2.39 -31.52
C ARG A 85 -0.17 1.93 -30.09
N SER A 86 -1.07 1.07 -29.61
CA SER A 86 -0.93 0.43 -28.30
C SER A 86 0.30 -0.46 -28.27
N ILE A 87 1.12 -0.32 -27.23
CA ILE A 87 2.29 -1.16 -26.99
C ILE A 87 1.95 -2.20 -25.94
N ASN A 88 2.02 -3.48 -26.29
CA ASN A 88 1.81 -4.57 -25.35
C ASN A 88 3.10 -4.82 -24.54
N LEU A 89 3.19 -4.22 -23.35
CA LEU A 89 4.37 -4.35 -22.49
C LEU A 89 4.74 -5.81 -22.18
N ARG A 90 3.78 -6.75 -22.18
CA ARG A 90 4.05 -8.17 -21.89
C ARG A 90 5.05 -8.81 -22.85
N GLU A 91 5.09 -8.35 -24.10
CA GLU A 91 6.02 -8.86 -25.11
C GLU A 91 7.48 -8.47 -24.83
N TYR A 92 7.70 -7.45 -24.00
CA TYR A 92 9.02 -6.93 -23.65
C TYR A 92 9.48 -7.37 -22.25
N ILE A 93 8.62 -8.04 -21.47
CA ILE A 93 8.96 -8.55 -20.14
C ILE A 93 9.80 -9.82 -20.28
N LYS A 94 11.02 -9.80 -19.73
CA LYS A 94 11.91 -10.97 -19.72
C LYS A 94 11.35 -12.08 -18.81
N PRO A 95 11.60 -13.36 -19.13
CA PRO A 95 11.36 -14.47 -18.20
C PRO A 95 12.01 -14.18 -16.84
N ASN A 96 11.30 -14.46 -15.74
CA ASN A 96 11.72 -14.23 -14.35
C ASN A 96 11.87 -12.74 -13.94
N SER A 97 11.35 -11.81 -14.72
CA SER A 97 11.22 -10.41 -14.26
C SER A 97 10.22 -10.32 -13.10
N PRO A 98 10.46 -9.48 -12.07
CA PRO A 98 9.52 -9.25 -10.97
C PRO A 98 8.30 -8.38 -11.38
N ILE A 99 8.15 -8.04 -12.66
CA ILE A 99 7.04 -7.23 -13.15
C ILE A 99 5.74 -8.05 -13.09
N ARG A 100 4.77 -7.54 -12.33
CA ARG A 100 3.42 -8.11 -12.23
C ARG A 100 2.48 -7.44 -13.23
N ASN A 101 1.41 -8.13 -13.61
CA ASN A 101 0.41 -7.63 -14.57
C ASN A 101 -0.75 -6.86 -13.91
N ASP A 102 -0.68 -6.63 -12.61
CA ASP A 102 -1.66 -5.91 -11.81
C ASP A 102 -1.10 -4.54 -11.40
N CYS A 103 -1.82 -3.46 -11.72
CA CYS A 103 -1.40 -2.13 -11.28
C CYS A 103 -1.94 -1.85 -9.90
N PHE A 104 -1.04 -1.99 -8.94
CA PHE A 104 -1.45 -2.12 -7.58
C PHE A 104 -0.22 -1.84 -6.70
N LEU A 105 -0.04 -0.58 -6.29
CA LEU A 105 1.00 -0.18 -5.32
C LEU A 105 0.71 -0.83 -3.96
N ASP A 106 1.70 -1.43 -3.31
CA ASP A 106 1.48 -2.28 -2.12
C ASP A 106 0.84 -1.52 -0.94
N SER A 107 0.86 -0.18 -0.96
CA SER A 107 0.21 0.72 0.02
C SER A 107 -1.32 0.85 -0.11
N GLN A 108 -1.91 0.49 -1.25
CA GLN A 108 -3.33 0.71 -1.48
C GLN A 108 -4.15 -0.48 -0.94
N CYS A 109 -4.54 -0.39 0.33
CA CYS A 109 -5.62 -1.19 0.91
C CYS A 109 -6.93 -0.86 0.17
N PRO A 110 -7.49 -1.76 -0.65
CA PRO A 110 -8.77 -1.52 -1.29
C PRO A 110 -9.81 -1.22 -0.22
N LEU A 111 -10.61 -0.17 -0.43
CA LEU A 111 -11.72 0.15 0.46
C LEU A 111 -12.57 -1.11 0.68
N ARG A 112 -12.56 -1.64 1.92
CA ARG A 112 -13.46 -2.68 2.48
C ARG A 112 -13.02 -4.16 2.42
N GLN A 113 -11.74 -4.48 2.25
CA GLN A 113 -11.31 -5.88 2.40
C GLN A 113 -11.36 -6.36 3.86
N CYS A 114 -10.79 -5.62 4.81
CA CYS A 114 -10.83 -6.01 6.22
C CYS A 114 -12.21 -5.73 6.82
N LYS A 115 -12.81 -6.76 7.44
CA LYS A 115 -14.08 -6.66 8.18
C LYS A 115 -13.84 -6.47 9.67
N ASN A 116 -14.92 -6.18 10.40
CA ASN A 116 -14.93 -6.18 11.87
C ASN A 116 -13.82 -5.36 12.51
N THR A 117 -13.55 -4.17 11.97
CA THR A 117 -12.51 -3.23 12.43
C THR A 117 -11.07 -3.74 12.32
N GLY A 118 -10.83 -4.78 11.53
CA GLY A 118 -9.47 -5.24 11.22
C GLY A 118 -8.65 -4.15 10.51
N THR A 119 -7.39 -3.99 10.91
CA THR A 119 -6.47 -3.04 10.29
C THR A 119 -5.86 -3.68 9.06
N CYS A 120 -5.96 -3.02 7.91
CA CYS A 120 -5.33 -3.51 6.70
C CYS A 120 -3.80 -3.39 6.79
N LEU A 121 -3.09 -4.50 6.55
CA LEU A 121 -1.62 -4.52 6.45
C LEU A 121 -1.18 -4.41 4.99
N ASP A 122 -1.87 -5.13 4.10
CA ASP A 122 -1.70 -5.10 2.64
C ASP A 122 -2.99 -5.55 1.92
N ARG A 123 -2.95 -5.71 0.58
CA ARG A 123 -4.09 -6.14 -0.27
C ARG A 123 -4.72 -7.49 0.03
N ILE A 124 -4.04 -8.35 0.75
CA ILE A 124 -4.51 -9.71 0.99
C ILE A 124 -4.41 -10.08 2.45
N GLN A 125 -3.94 -9.17 3.31
CA GLN A 125 -3.69 -9.46 4.71
C GLN A 125 -4.24 -8.36 5.61
N CYS A 126 -5.08 -8.78 6.54
CA CYS A 126 -5.59 -7.96 7.62
C CYS A 126 -4.94 -8.35 8.95
N ASN A 127 -4.64 -7.36 9.77
CA ASN A 127 -4.35 -7.56 11.18
C ASN A 127 -5.67 -7.66 11.96
N CYS A 128 -6.02 -8.88 12.34
CA CYS A 128 -7.20 -9.17 13.15
C CYS A 128 -6.88 -9.35 14.64
N GLN A 129 -5.65 -9.06 15.09
CA GLN A 129 -5.17 -9.34 16.46
C GLN A 129 -6.07 -8.71 17.52
N HIS A 130 -6.49 -7.46 17.30
CA HIS A 130 -7.33 -6.69 18.22
C HIS A 130 -8.83 -6.76 17.88
N THR A 131 -9.25 -7.82 17.18
CA THR A 131 -10.66 -8.08 16.86
C THR A 131 -11.05 -9.45 17.41
N SER A 132 -12.35 -9.70 17.58
CA SER A 132 -12.89 -11.04 17.88
C SER A 132 -12.93 -11.97 16.66
N PHE A 133 -12.33 -11.55 15.54
CA PHE A 133 -12.35 -12.28 14.28
C PHE A 133 -10.94 -12.64 13.83
N GLU A 134 -10.86 -13.61 12.93
CA GLU A 134 -9.66 -14.16 12.34
C GLU A 134 -9.89 -14.48 10.86
N GLY A 135 -8.87 -15.10 10.25
CA GLY A 135 -8.81 -15.33 8.82
C GLY A 135 -8.31 -14.10 8.05
N GLN A 136 -8.11 -14.30 6.75
CA GLN A 136 -7.45 -13.34 5.86
C GLN A 136 -8.06 -11.93 5.88
N PHE A 137 -9.39 -11.86 6.04
CA PHE A 137 -10.17 -10.62 5.99
C PHE A 137 -10.92 -10.31 7.30
N CYS A 138 -10.54 -10.95 8.41
CA CYS A 138 -11.20 -10.82 9.72
C CYS A 138 -12.70 -11.13 9.68
N THR A 139 -13.11 -12.15 8.92
CA THR A 139 -14.52 -12.55 8.76
C THR A 139 -14.94 -13.71 9.65
N ASN A 140 -13.99 -14.54 10.06
CA ASN A 140 -14.29 -15.77 10.80
C ASN A 140 -14.23 -15.44 12.29
N LEU A 141 -15.21 -15.87 13.08
CA LEU A 141 -15.16 -15.63 14.52
C LEU A 141 -14.02 -16.45 15.13
N LYS A 142 -13.23 -15.83 16.02
CA LYS A 142 -12.27 -16.55 16.86
C LYS A 142 -13.01 -17.50 17.81
N ILE A 143 -12.26 -18.42 18.42
CA ILE A 143 -12.79 -19.26 19.49
C ILE A 143 -13.42 -18.37 20.58
N GLY A 144 -14.67 -18.66 20.90
CA GLY A 144 -15.43 -18.01 21.97
C GLY A 144 -16.01 -19.06 22.92
N TYR A 145 -16.34 -18.62 24.13
CA TYR A 145 -16.92 -19.48 25.18
C TYR A 145 -18.27 -18.90 25.60
N SER A 146 -19.28 -19.77 25.73
CA SER A 146 -20.60 -19.39 26.22
C SER A 146 -20.65 -19.45 27.74
N PHE A 147 -21.18 -18.41 28.36
CA PHE A 147 -21.53 -18.38 29.78
C PHE A 147 -23.05 -18.44 29.88
N ASP A 148 -23.56 -19.33 30.72
CA ASP A 148 -24.98 -19.40 31.09
C ASP A 148 -25.17 -18.92 32.54
N ASP A 149 -26.42 -18.93 33.00
CA ASP A 149 -26.81 -18.47 34.34
C ASP A 149 -26.16 -19.27 35.48
N PHE A 150 -25.61 -20.45 35.19
CA PHE A 150 -24.95 -21.33 36.16
C PHE A 150 -23.42 -21.29 36.04
N THR A 151 -22.89 -20.63 35.01
CA THR A 151 -21.46 -20.55 34.75
C THR A 151 -20.84 -19.49 35.65
N SER A 152 -19.99 -19.92 36.58
CA SER A 152 -19.16 -19.02 37.36
C SER A 152 -18.15 -18.26 36.47
N GLY A 153 -17.84 -17.02 36.81
CA GLY A 153 -16.81 -16.23 36.14
C GLY A 153 -15.43 -16.91 36.16
N LEU A 154 -14.58 -16.54 35.21
CA LEU A 154 -13.19 -17.00 35.15
C LEU A 154 -12.29 -16.03 35.93
N ILE A 155 -11.37 -16.58 36.72
CA ILE A 155 -10.35 -15.82 37.44
C ILE A 155 -9.01 -16.08 36.77
N PHE A 156 -8.35 -15.01 36.35
CA PHE A 156 -7.01 -15.07 35.77
C PHE A 156 -6.02 -14.41 36.73
N ASP A 157 -5.40 -15.22 37.58
CA ASP A 157 -4.29 -14.76 38.40
C ASP A 157 -3.03 -14.63 37.52
N GLN A 158 -2.29 -13.53 37.67
CA GLN A 158 -1.03 -13.31 36.97
C GLN A 158 -0.08 -14.51 37.19
N PRO A 159 0.71 -14.96 36.20
CA PRO A 159 1.71 -15.98 36.47
C PRO A 159 2.64 -15.50 37.59
N PHE A 160 2.67 -16.26 38.68
CA PHE A 160 3.45 -16.01 39.90
C PHE A 160 4.93 -15.67 39.67
N ASN A 161 5.48 -15.94 38.48
CA ASN A 161 6.91 -15.82 38.18
C ASN A 161 7.35 -14.51 37.51
N GLN A 162 6.48 -13.50 37.34
CA GLN A 162 6.90 -12.18 36.87
C GLN A 162 6.25 -11.07 37.72
N GLU A 163 7.00 -10.54 38.69
CA GLU A 163 6.65 -9.41 39.57
C GLU A 163 6.55 -8.05 38.83
N LYS A 164 6.07 -8.01 37.59
CA LYS A 164 5.70 -6.71 37.02
C LYS A 164 4.24 -6.43 37.39
N PRO A 165 3.95 -5.49 38.32
CA PRO A 165 2.60 -5.01 38.49
C PRO A 165 2.08 -4.50 37.14
N PHE A 166 0.75 -4.53 36.94
CA PHE A 166 0.02 -4.03 35.76
C PHE A 166 0.27 -2.52 35.49
N SER A 167 1.52 -2.09 35.31
CA SER A 167 1.90 -0.72 35.01
C SER A 167 1.36 -0.28 33.64
N THR A 168 1.24 -1.24 32.71
CA THR A 168 0.56 -1.07 31.42
C THR A 168 -0.12 -2.38 31.03
N TYR A 169 -1.43 -2.35 30.78
CA TYR A 169 -2.18 -3.49 30.24
C TYR A 169 -3.05 -3.05 29.06
N LYS A 170 -3.20 -3.95 28.06
CA LYS A 170 -4.11 -3.78 26.93
C LYS A 170 -5.03 -4.98 26.91
N LEU A 171 -6.30 -4.75 27.27
CA LEU A 171 -7.34 -5.77 27.23
C LEU A 171 -8.24 -5.52 26.03
N THR A 172 -8.52 -6.57 25.25
CA THR A 172 -9.42 -6.51 24.10
C THR A 172 -10.21 -7.79 24.04
N PHE A 173 -11.53 -7.69 24.04
CA PHE A 173 -12.45 -8.81 23.90
C PHE A 173 -13.70 -8.34 23.16
N GLY A 174 -14.45 -9.28 22.59
CA GLY A 174 -15.79 -9.01 22.06
C GLY A 174 -16.81 -9.75 22.90
N ILE A 175 -17.97 -9.11 23.08
CA ILE A 175 -19.11 -9.68 23.78
C ILE A 175 -20.31 -9.68 22.84
N MET A 176 -21.07 -10.77 22.88
CA MET A 176 -22.36 -10.88 22.21
C MET A 176 -23.35 -11.39 23.26
N THR A 177 -24.36 -10.59 23.59
CA THR A 177 -25.36 -10.94 24.59
C THR A 177 -26.68 -10.26 24.30
N THR A 178 -27.78 -10.88 24.75
CA THR A 178 -29.14 -10.30 24.76
C THR A 178 -29.54 -9.83 26.16
N ILE A 179 -28.71 -10.09 27.17
CA ILE A 179 -28.92 -9.67 28.55
C ILE A 179 -28.75 -8.15 28.66
N LYS A 180 -29.69 -7.51 29.36
CA LYS A 180 -29.71 -6.05 29.52
C LYS A 180 -28.83 -5.55 30.65
N LYS A 181 -28.66 -6.34 31.71
CA LYS A 181 -27.91 -5.96 32.90
C LYS A 181 -27.06 -7.11 33.40
N ALA A 182 -25.75 -6.93 33.38
CA ALA A 182 -24.76 -7.90 33.85
C ALA A 182 -23.42 -7.22 34.08
N GLU A 183 -22.62 -7.77 35.01
CA GLU A 183 -21.21 -7.44 35.13
C GLU A 183 -20.42 -8.23 34.07
N ILE A 184 -19.60 -7.54 33.27
CA ILE A 184 -18.80 -8.15 32.20
C ILE A 184 -17.41 -8.53 32.72
N ILE A 185 -16.74 -7.58 33.38
CA ILE A 185 -15.39 -7.76 33.89
C ILE A 185 -15.16 -6.87 35.10
N ARG A 186 -14.39 -7.40 36.05
CA ARG A 186 -13.92 -6.72 37.25
C ARG A 186 -12.40 -6.87 37.36
N ILE A 187 -11.71 -5.77 37.60
CA ILE A 187 -10.26 -5.70 37.76
C ILE A 187 -9.95 -5.12 39.13
N ASN A 188 -9.37 -5.94 40.02
CA ASN A 188 -8.92 -5.58 41.37
C ASN A 188 -9.97 -4.79 42.20
N ASP A 189 -11.27 -5.04 41.98
CA ASP A 189 -12.40 -4.31 42.58
C ASP A 189 -12.42 -2.79 42.33
N GLN A 190 -11.50 -2.26 41.51
CA GLN A 190 -11.39 -0.83 41.21
C GLN A 190 -12.09 -0.46 39.90
N ILE A 191 -12.14 -1.40 38.95
CA ILE A 191 -12.73 -1.18 37.63
C ILE A 191 -13.76 -2.27 37.41
N VAL A 192 -15.01 -1.87 37.18
CA VAL A 192 -16.12 -2.75 36.83
C VAL A 192 -16.74 -2.24 35.53
N LEU A 193 -16.88 -3.12 34.55
CA LEU A 193 -17.64 -2.84 33.33
C LEU A 193 -18.99 -3.57 33.43
N GLU A 194 -20.07 -2.81 33.36
CA GLU A 194 -21.44 -3.33 33.42
C GLU A 194 -22.22 -2.99 32.15
N LEU A 195 -23.18 -3.85 31.81
CA LEU A 195 -24.26 -3.54 30.89
C LEU A 195 -25.39 -2.85 31.66
N TYR A 196 -25.94 -1.78 31.09
CA TYR A 196 -27.08 -1.05 31.62
C TYR A 196 -28.23 -1.00 30.60
#